data_AF-A0A527VNF9-F1
#
_entry.id   AF-A0A527VNF9-F1
#
_cell.length_a   1.000
_cell.length_b   1.000
_cell.length_c   1.000
_cell.angle_alpha   90.00
_cell.angle_beta   90.00
_cell.angle_gamma   90.00
#
_symmetry.space_group_name_H-M   'P 1'
#
loop_
_entity.id
_entity.type
_entity.pdbx_description
1 polymer ?
#
loop_
_entity_poly.entity_id
_entity_poly.type
_entity_poly.pdbx_seq_one_letter_code
_entity_poly.pdbx_strand_id
1 'polypeptide(L)'
;IGQLRGSQNMTRLAKYSADLYVKLEAETDVGTGMRQVGSITVALTEERKHEIYRQASLARAFDVDVREISPSEVKEMYPHLNVSDVVGAV
;
A
#
# COMPACT_ATOMS: atom_id res chain seq x y z
N ILE A 1 4.46 -2.99 -5.73
CA ILE A 1 3.72 -2.11 -6.67
C ILE A 1 2.45 -1.64 -5.97
N GLY A 2 2.23 -0.32 -5.85
CA GLY A 2 0.97 0.18 -5.28
C GLY A 2 -0.20 -0.17 -6.20
N GLN A 3 -1.33 -0.60 -5.62
CA GLN A 3 -2.50 -1.06 -6.39
C GLN A 3 -3.49 0.07 -6.72
N LEU A 4 -3.62 1.08 -5.85
CA LEU A 4 -4.56 2.18 -6.07
C LEU A 4 -4.16 3.06 -7.28
N ARG A 5 -5.13 3.38 -8.13
CA ARG A 5 -5.00 4.31 -9.26
C ARG A 5 -6.14 5.31 -9.27
N GLY A 6 -6.01 6.36 -10.07
CA GLY A 6 -7.00 7.45 -10.17
C GLY A 6 -8.39 7.04 -10.69
N SER A 7 -8.56 5.79 -11.17
CA SER A 7 -9.85 5.23 -11.54
C SER A 7 -9.99 3.78 -11.08
N GLN A 8 -11.24 3.31 -10.95
CA GLN A 8 -11.55 1.93 -10.55
C GLN A 8 -10.95 0.91 -11.52
N ASN A 9 -11.08 1.14 -12.83
CA ASN A 9 -10.57 0.21 -13.85
C ASN A 9 -9.04 0.11 -13.82
N MET A 10 -8.35 1.23 -13.61
CA MET A 10 -6.90 1.21 -13.46
C MET A 10 -6.45 0.51 -12.17
N THR A 11 -7.23 0.64 -11.09
CA THR A 11 -6.97 -0.07 -9.83
C THR A 11 -7.13 -1.58 -10.00
N ARG A 12 -8.19 -2.02 -10.69
CA ARG A 12 -8.40 -3.44 -11.04
C ARG A 12 -7.27 -3.99 -11.90
N LEU A 13 -6.82 -3.23 -12.91
CA LEU A 13 -5.70 -3.64 -13.75
C LEU A 13 -4.40 -3.77 -12.95
N ALA A 14 -4.12 -2.82 -12.05
CA ALA A 14 -2.94 -2.87 -11.20
C ALA A 14 -2.97 -4.05 -10.21
N LYS A 15 -4.15 -4.38 -9.63
CA LYS A 15 -4.35 -5.58 -8.81
C LYS A 15 -4.05 -6.85 -9.61
N TYR A 16 -4.65 -6.97 -10.80
CA TYR A 16 -4.40 -8.09 -11.70
C TYR A 16 -2.91 -8.25 -12.08
N SER A 17 -2.22 -7.16 -12.44
CA SER A 17 -0.80 -7.22 -12.78
C SER A 17 0.06 -7.67 -11.59
N ALA A 18 -0.25 -7.20 -10.38
CA ALA A 18 0.46 -7.63 -9.17
C ALA A 18 0.28 -9.13 -8.91
N ASP A 19 -0.93 -9.65 -9.09
CA ASP A 19 -1.24 -11.08 -8.93
C ASP A 19 -0.58 -11.93 -10.02
N LEU A 20 -0.57 -11.45 -11.26
CA LEU A 20 0.09 -12.13 -12.38
C LEU A 20 1.59 -12.28 -12.13
N TYR A 21 2.28 -11.21 -11.68
CA TYR A 21 3.72 -11.27 -11.44
C TYR A 21 4.12 -12.28 -10.37
N VAL A 22 3.24 -12.58 -9.40
CA VAL A 22 3.47 -13.63 -8.40
C VAL A 22 3.29 -15.02 -8.99
N LYS A 23 2.38 -15.21 -9.96
CA LYS A 23 2.08 -16.51 -10.57
C LYS A 23 3.03 -16.89 -11.71
N LEU A 24 3.63 -15.91 -12.39
CA LEU A 24 4.46 -16.11 -13.58
C LEU A 24 5.63 -17.07 -13.37
N GLU A 25 6.24 -17.06 -12.19
CA GLU A 25 7.34 -18.00 -11.89
C GLU A 25 6.86 -19.46 -11.96
N ALA A 26 5.66 -19.75 -11.45
CA ALA A 26 5.07 -21.09 -11.51
C ALA A 26 4.64 -21.50 -12.93
N GLU A 27 4.32 -20.53 -13.79
CA GLU A 27 3.89 -20.79 -15.17
C GLU A 27 5.06 -20.91 -16.16
N THR A 28 6.15 -20.21 -15.91
CA THR A 28 7.25 -20.04 -16.88
C THR A 28 8.59 -20.61 -16.41
N ASP A 29 8.72 -21.01 -15.14
CA ASP A 29 9.99 -21.38 -14.48
C ASP A 29 11.02 -20.23 -14.46
N VAL A 30 10.57 -18.99 -14.72
CA VAL A 30 11.39 -17.78 -14.70
C VAL A 30 10.91 -16.88 -13.55
N GLY A 31 11.77 -16.73 -12.54
CA GLY A 31 11.49 -15.88 -11.40
C GLY A 31 11.36 -14.40 -11.78
N THR A 32 10.25 -13.77 -11.37
CA THR A 32 10.01 -12.33 -11.60
C THR A 32 10.70 -11.45 -10.56
N GLY A 33 11.16 -12.02 -9.45
CA GLY A 33 11.70 -11.29 -8.30
C GLY A 33 10.65 -10.48 -7.53
N MET A 34 9.37 -10.65 -7.82
CA MET A 34 8.27 -9.93 -7.17
C MET A 34 8.12 -10.35 -5.70
N ARG A 35 8.05 -9.37 -4.79
CA ARG A 35 7.79 -9.59 -3.37
C ARG A 35 6.62 -8.75 -2.89
N GLN A 36 5.62 -9.40 -2.27
CA GLN A 36 4.46 -8.72 -1.69
C GLN A 36 4.70 -8.43 -0.20
N VAL A 37 5.52 -7.41 0.10
CA VAL A 37 5.85 -6.99 1.48
C VAL A 37 4.99 -5.84 2.00
N GLY A 38 3.92 -5.48 1.27
CA GLY A 38 3.09 -4.33 1.58
C GLY A 38 3.78 -2.99 1.33
N SER A 39 3.15 -1.92 1.81
CA SER A 39 3.70 -0.56 1.78
C SER A 39 3.08 0.24 2.92
N ILE A 40 3.87 1.10 3.56
CA ILE A 40 3.41 2.04 4.59
C ILE A 40 3.54 3.46 4.04
N THR A 41 2.50 4.26 4.17
CA THR A 41 2.49 5.69 3.86
C THR A 41 2.28 6.48 5.15
N VAL A 42 3.27 7.29 5.53
CA VAL A 42 3.19 8.18 6.69
C VAL A 42 2.85 9.61 6.28
N ALA A 43 2.16 10.33 7.15
CA ALA A 43 1.86 11.75 7.06
C ALA A 43 2.55 12.52 8.19
N LEU A 44 3.24 13.60 7.84
CA LEU A 44 3.90 14.51 8.79
C LEU A 44 3.11 15.83 8.99
N THR A 45 2.03 16.03 8.21
CA THR A 45 1.12 17.17 8.36
C THR A 45 -0.33 16.70 8.34
N GLU A 46 -1.24 17.48 8.93
CA GLU A 46 -2.67 17.15 8.94
C GLU A 46 -3.28 17.14 7.53
N GLU A 47 -2.80 18.00 6.62
CA GLU A 47 -3.24 17.99 5.21
C GLU A 47 -2.86 16.67 4.53
N ARG A 48 -1.63 16.20 4.76
CA ARG A 48 -1.17 14.92 4.21
C ARG A 48 -1.96 13.75 4.79
N LYS A 49 -2.28 13.80 6.08
CA LYS A 49 -3.13 12.80 6.75
C LYS A 49 -4.52 12.73 6.12
N HIS A 50 -5.16 13.88 5.90
CA HIS A 50 -6.46 13.93 5.22
C HIS A 50 -6.40 13.34 3.81
N GLU A 51 -5.31 13.62 3.08
CA GLU A 51 -5.11 13.06 1.74
C GLU A 51 -5.02 11.53 1.77
N ILE A 52 -4.16 10.96 2.63
CA ILE A 52 -3.95 9.50 2.68
C ILE A 52 -5.19 8.77 3.20
N TYR A 53 -5.98 9.36 4.12
CA TYR A 53 -7.22 8.75 4.61
C TYR A 53 -8.34 8.78 3.55
N ARG A 54 -8.38 9.83 2.72
CA ARG A 54 -9.26 9.86 1.54
C ARG A 54 -8.87 8.78 0.53
N GLN A 55 -7.56 8.59 0.30
CA GLN A 55 -7.05 7.52 -0.56
C GLN A 55 -7.36 6.13 0.01
N ALA A 56 -7.21 5.92 1.32
CA ALA A 56 -7.57 4.67 2.00
C ALA A 56 -9.05 4.34 1.83
N SER A 57 -9.91 5.35 1.97
CA SER A 57 -11.36 5.20 1.76
C SER A 57 -11.69 4.80 0.31
N LEU A 58 -11.00 5.38 -0.67
CA LEU A 58 -11.14 5.00 -2.08
C LEU A 58 -10.62 3.59 -2.36
N ALA A 59 -9.49 3.21 -1.78
CA ALA A 59 -8.94 1.86 -1.89
C ALA A 59 -9.90 0.80 -1.34
N ARG A 60 -10.52 1.04 -0.17
CA ARG A 60 -11.58 0.17 0.37
C ARG A 60 -12.76 0.03 -0.60
N ALA A 61 -13.21 1.14 -1.21
CA ALA A 61 -14.29 1.12 -2.19
C ALA A 61 -13.93 0.30 -3.46
N PHE A 62 -12.64 0.13 -3.74
CA PHE A 62 -12.12 -0.64 -4.88
C PHE A 62 -11.60 -2.03 -4.50
N ASP A 63 -11.92 -2.52 -3.28
CA ASP A 63 -11.52 -3.85 -2.80
C ASP A 63 -9.98 -4.03 -2.78
N VAL A 64 -9.27 -2.95 -2.43
CA VAL A 64 -7.84 -2.97 -2.14
C VAL A 64 -7.68 -2.96 -0.62
N ASP A 65 -6.94 -3.94 -0.10
CA ASP A 65 -6.67 -4.05 1.33
C ASP A 65 -5.85 -2.85 1.81
N VAL A 66 -6.36 -2.17 2.82
CA VAL A 66 -5.80 -0.94 3.36
C VAL A 66 -6.38 -0.70 4.75
N ARG A 67 -5.52 -0.29 5.68
CA ARG A 67 -5.93 0.04 7.05
C ARG A 67 -5.11 1.19 7.57
N GLU A 68 -5.74 2.05 8.35
CA GLU A 68 -5.05 3.06 9.13
C GLU A 68 -4.20 2.35 10.21
N ILE A 69 -2.98 2.85 10.42
CA ILE A 69 -2.05 2.32 11.42
C ILE A 69 -1.51 3.43 12.31
N SER A 70 -1.28 3.11 13.58
CA SER A 70 -0.71 4.04 14.56
C SER A 70 0.79 4.25 14.34
N PRO A 71 1.37 5.38 14.78
CA PRO A 71 2.82 5.59 14.76
C PRO A 71 3.60 4.48 15.49
N SER A 72 3.02 3.88 16.55
CA SER A 72 3.61 2.74 17.25
C SER A 72 3.64 1.49 16.38
N GLU A 73 2.55 1.16 15.67
CA GLU A 73 2.55 0.04 14.72
C GLU A 73 3.55 0.26 13.57
N VAL A 74 3.68 1.50 13.07
CA VAL A 74 4.70 1.83 12.07
C VAL A 74 6.09 1.51 12.59
N LYS A 75 6.37 1.87 13.85
CA LYS A 75 7.67 1.61 14.49
C LYS A 75 7.91 0.12 14.74
N GLU A 76 6.87 -0.64 15.06
CA GLU A 76 6.94 -2.11 15.18
C GLU A 76 7.24 -2.78 13.83
N MET A 77 6.58 -2.33 12.76
CA MET A 77 6.79 -2.85 11.41
C MET A 77 8.16 -2.43 10.83
N TYR A 78 8.60 -1.21 11.12
CA TYR A 78 9.88 -0.69 10.66
C TYR A 78 10.62 0.06 11.78
N PRO A 79 11.42 -0.66 12.61
CA PRO A 79 12.08 -0.10 13.80
C PRO A 79 13.04 1.05 13.53
N HIS A 80 13.54 1.16 12.30
CA HIS A 80 14.49 2.19 11.90
C HIS A 80 13.83 3.53 11.54
N LEU A 81 12.49 3.59 11.41
CA LEU A 81 11.81 4.86 11.12
C LEU A 81 11.74 5.76 12.34
N ASN A 82 12.02 7.05 12.19
CA ASN A 82 11.62 8.02 13.20
C ASN A 82 10.12 8.33 13.04
N VAL A 83 9.36 8.24 14.12
CA VAL A 83 7.90 8.44 14.12
C VAL A 83 7.45 9.59 15.00
N SER A 84 8.39 10.41 15.51
CA SER A 84 8.11 11.49 16.48
C SER A 84 7.13 12.56 15.99
N ASP A 85 7.10 12.79 14.67
CA ASP A 85 6.33 13.83 13.99
C ASP A 85 5.25 13.23 13.06
N VAL A 86 5.00 11.92 13.15
CA VAL A 86 3.97 11.25 12.35
C VAL A 86 2.59 11.55 12.93
N VAL A 87 1.73 12.19 12.13
CA VAL A 87 0.36 12.55 12.52
C VAL A 87 -0.71 11.61 11.96
N GLY A 88 -0.31 10.69 11.07
CA GLY A 88 -1.15 9.62 10.55
C GLY A 88 -0.39 8.65 9.66
N ALA A 89 -0.87 7.42 9.53
CA ALA A 89 -0.28 6.41 8.65
C ALA A 89 -1.33 5.42 8.14
N VAL A 90 -1.06 4.85 6.97
CA VAL A 90 -1.87 3.86 6.24
C VAL A 90 -0.96 2.83 5.60
#